data_AF-K2B6W1-F1
#
_entry.id   AF-K2B6W1-F1
#
_cell.length_a   1.000
_cell.length_b   1.000
_cell.length_c   1.000
_cell.angle_alpha   90.00
_cell.angle_beta   90.00
_cell.angle_gamma   90.00
#
_symmetry.space_group_name_H-M   'P 1'
#
loop_
_entity.id
_entity.type
_entity.pdbx_description
1 polymer ?
#
loop_
_entity_poly.entity_id
_entity_poly.type
_entity_poly.pdbx_seq_one_letter_code
_entity_poly.pdbx_strand_id
1 'polypeptide(L)' 'MLMRVLVGLGIIAFGVFLIVKTEWMISAFGRIAWAEDKLGAEGGTRVFYKLLGMTSIVLAFMIMSGKIFTLLDWIFKRG' A
#
# COMPACT_ATOMS: atom_id res chain seq x y z
N MET A 1 19.83 11.07 -2.66
CA MET A 1 19.36 10.11 -3.69
C MET A 1 19.34 8.68 -3.16
N LEU A 2 20.48 8.13 -2.73
CA LEU A 2 20.59 6.74 -2.26
C LEU A 2 19.60 6.36 -1.14
N MET A 3 19.47 7.19 -0.11
CA MET A 3 18.54 6.95 1.00
C MET A 3 17.06 6.82 0.56
N ARG A 4 16.63 7.61 -0.44
CA ARG A 4 15.25 7.56 -0.96
C ARG A 4 14.99 6.27 -1.73
N VAL A 5 15.99 5.78 -2.46
CA VAL A 5 15.93 4.50 -3.17
C VAL A 5 15.87 3.34 -2.18
N LEU A 6 16.67 3.35 -1.12
CA LEU A 6 16.64 2.32 -0.09
C LEU A 6 15.29 2.28 0.65
N VAL A 7 14.75 3.44 1.03
CA VAL A 7 13.41 3.52 1.65
C VAL A 7 12.33 3.03 0.69
N GLY A 8 12.38 3.44 -0.58
CA GLY A 8 11.44 2.98 -1.60
C GLY A 8 11.48 1.46 -1.79
N LEU A 9 12.67 0.87 -1.90
CA LEU A 9 12.84 -0.58 -1.98
C LEU A 9 12.27 -1.30 -0.75
N GLY A 10 12.45 -0.74 0.45
CA GLY A 10 11.83 -1.28 1.66
C GLY A 10 10.30 -1.26 1.61
N ILE A 11 9.70 -0.18 1.12
CA ILE A 11 8.24 -0.07 0.97
C ILE A 11 7.72 -1.01 -0.13
N ILE A 12 8.46 -1.18 -1.23
CA ILE A 12 8.12 -2.17 -2.27
C ILE A 12 8.16 -3.57 -1.68
N ALA A 13 9.23 -3.93 -0.96
CA ALA A 13 9.35 -5.23 -0.32
C ALA A 13 8.18 -5.49 0.66
N PHE A 14 7.79 -4.48 1.43
CA PHE A 14 6.62 -4.54 2.30
C PHE A 14 5.31 -4.71 1.50
N GLY A 15 5.11 -3.93 0.44
CA GLY A 15 3.91 -4.03 -0.42
C GLY A 15 3.79 -5.40 -1.10
N VAL A 16 4.91 -5.95 -1.58
CA VAL A 16 4.98 -7.31 -2.13
C VAL A 16 4.68 -8.34 -1.04
N PHE A 17 5.21 -8.16 0.17
CA PHE A 17 4.90 -9.04 1.29
C PHE A 17 3.40 -9.06 1.60
N LEU A 18 2.72 -7.91 1.62
CA LEU A 18 1.27 -7.83 1.82
C LEU A 18 0.48 -8.62 0.75
N ILE A 19 0.93 -8.58 -0.51
CA ILE A 19 0.29 -9.28 -1.64
C ILE A 19 0.55 -10.79 -1.59
N VAL A 20 1.78 -11.22 -1.30
CA VAL A 20 2.16 -12.64 -1.29
C VAL A 20 1.65 -13.34 -0.04
N LYS A 21 1.71 -12.67 1.11
CA LYS A 21 1.29 -13.19 2.42
C LYS A 21 -0.12 -12.75 2.80
N THR A 22 -0.98 -12.43 1.84
CA THR A 22 -2.37 -12.05 2.11
C THR A 22 -3.13 -13.09 2.94
N GLU A 23 -3.00 -14.39 2.63
CA GLU A 23 -3.67 -15.46 3.41
C GLU A 23 -3.18 -15.52 4.85
N TRP A 24 -1.87 -15.34 5.04
CA TRP A 24 -1.30 -15.28 6.39
C TRP A 24 -1.86 -14.08 7.16
N MET A 25 -1.97 -12.91 6.52
CA MET A 25 -2.59 -11.74 7.13
C MET A 25 -4.05 -11.96 7.50
N ILE A 26 -4.84 -12.58 6.62
CA ILE A 26 -6.24 -12.91 6.93
C ILE A 26 -6.31 -13.91 8.09
N SER A 27 -5.41 -14.89 8.17
CA SER A 27 -5.37 -15.83 9.29
C SER A 27 -4.95 -15.18 10.62
N ALA A 28 -4.08 -14.16 10.58
CA ALA A 28 -3.53 -13.50 11.76
C ALA A 28 -4.45 -12.38 12.29
N PHE A 29 -5.03 -11.59 11.39
CA PHE A 29 -5.85 -10.41 11.73
C PHE A 29 -7.35 -10.65 11.54
N GLY A 30 -7.74 -11.72 10.86
CA GLY A 30 -9.13 -12.02 10.53
C GLY A 30 -9.63 -11.26 9.30
N ARG A 31 -10.96 -11.32 9.10
CA ARG A 31 -11.66 -10.58 8.04
C ARG A 31 -12.03 -9.18 8.52
N ILE A 32 -11.87 -8.19 7.64
CA ILE A 32 -12.21 -6.80 7.92
C ILE A 32 -13.65 -6.56 7.46
N ALA A 33 -14.56 -6.25 8.39
CA ALA A 33 -15.98 -6.07 8.09
C ALA A 33 -16.25 -5.01 7.01
N TRP A 34 -15.52 -3.89 7.02
CA TRP A 34 -15.63 -2.86 5.98
C TRP A 34 -15.22 -3.38 4.59
N ALA A 35 -14.17 -4.20 4.53
CA ALA A 35 -13.71 -4.78 3.29
C ALA A 35 -14.67 -5.85 2.78
N GLU A 36 -15.29 -6.64 3.65
CA GLU A 36 -16.34 -7.57 3.25
C GLU A 36 -17.60 -6.81 2.78
N ASP A 37 -17.98 -5.69 3.40
CA ASP A 37 -19.14 -4.88 2.99
C ASP A 37 -18.95 -4.19 1.63
N LYS A 38 -17.74 -3.66 1.36
CA LYS A 38 -17.45 -2.90 0.12
C LYS A 38 -16.86 -3.73 -1.01
N LEU A 39 -16.11 -4.78 -0.69
CA LEU A 39 -15.34 -5.58 -1.65
C LEU A 39 -15.73 -7.07 -1.58
N GLY A 40 -16.75 -7.45 -0.80
CA GLY A 40 -17.14 -8.84 -0.56
C GLY A 40 -17.46 -9.65 -1.82
N ALA A 41 -17.91 -9.00 -2.89
CA ALA A 41 -18.21 -9.65 -4.17
C ALA A 41 -16.99 -10.34 -4.80
N GLU A 42 -15.77 -9.84 -4.55
CA GLU A 42 -14.52 -10.38 -5.13
C GLU A 42 -13.58 -10.99 -4.07
N GLY A 43 -14.07 -11.25 -2.85
CA GLY A 43 -13.27 -11.81 -1.76
C GLY A 43 -12.82 -10.81 -0.70
N GLY A 44 -13.42 -9.62 -0.68
CA GLY A 44 -13.45 -8.70 0.46
C GLY A 44 -12.09 -8.33 0.99
N THR A 45 -11.79 -8.86 2.17
CA THR A 45 -10.54 -8.66 2.92
C THR A 45 -9.30 -9.08 2.11
N ARG A 46 -9.40 -10.13 1.28
CA ARG A 46 -8.29 -10.57 0.42
C ARG A 46 -7.95 -9.54 -0.64
N VAL A 47 -8.97 -8.95 -1.26
CA VAL A 47 -8.79 -7.89 -2.25
C VAL A 47 -8.24 -6.64 -1.56
N PHE A 48 -8.74 -6.31 -0.37
CA PHE A 48 -8.26 -5.17 0.39
C PHE A 48 -6.75 -5.22 0.71
N TYR A 49 -6.25 -6.34 1.22
CA TYR A 49 -4.81 -6.49 1.50
C TYR A 49 -3.94 -6.38 0.23
N LYS A 50 -4.42 -6.92 -0.89
CA LYS A 50 -3.73 -6.80 -2.18
C LYS A 50 -3.75 -5.36 -2.71
N LEU A 51 -4.86 -4.65 -2.58
CA LEU A 51 -4.99 -3.24 -2.96
C LEU A 51 -4.09 -2.35 -2.10
N LEU A 52 -4.00 -2.61 -0.79
CA LEU A 52 -3.05 -1.94 0.10
C LEU A 52 -1.60 -2.17 -0.34
N GLY A 53 -1.23 -3.42 -0.64
CA GLY A 53 0.11 -3.75 -1.13
C GLY A 53 0.43 -3.07 -2.46
N MET A 54 -0.50 -3.07 -3.41
CA MET A 54 -0.32 -2.43 -4.72
C MET A 54 -0.18 -0.91 -4.59
N THR A 55 -1.03 -0.28 -3.77
CA THR A 55 -0.94 1.16 -3.48
C THR A 55 0.39 1.51 -2.83
N SER A 56 0.87 0.68 -1.90
CA SER A 56 2.16 0.87 -1.24
C SER A 56 3.33 0.83 -2.24
N ILE A 57 3.30 -0.08 -3.22
CA ILE A 57 4.30 -0.16 -4.29
C ILE A 57 4.27 1.11 -5.16
N VAL A 58 3.09 1.60 -5.53
CA VAL A 58 2.94 2.85 -6.30
C VAL A 58 3.52 4.04 -5.53
N LEU A 59 3.20 4.16 -4.24
CA LEU A 59 3.73 5.21 -3.37
C LEU A 59 5.26 5.13 -3.23
N ALA A 60 5.81 3.91 -3.16
CA ALA A 60 7.25 3.72 -3.11
C ALA A 60 7.95 4.26 -4.36
N PHE A 61 7.41 4.00 -5.56
CA PHE A 61 7.95 4.58 -6.80
C PHE A 61 7.87 6.11 -6.80
N MET A 62 6.79 6.69 -6.25
CA MET A 62 6.67 8.14 -6.11
C MET A 62 7.72 8.72 -5.15
N ILE A 63 8.00 8.05 -4.03
CA ILE A 63 9.06 8.44 -3.09
C ILE A 63 10.44 8.36 -3.75
N MET A 64 10.71 7.29 -4.50
CA MET A 64 11.97 7.10 -5.23
C MET A 64 12.19 8.17 -6.30
N SER A 65 11.13 8.57 -7.01
CA SER A 65 11.18 9.65 -8.00
C SER A 65 11.47 11.03 -7.39
N GLY A 66 11.40 11.16 -6.06
CA GLY A 66 11.62 12.41 -5.35
C GLY A 66 10.50 13.45 -5.48
N LYS A 67 9.44 13.15 -6.24
CA LYS A 67 8.29 14.03 -6.47
C LYS A 67 7.25 14.00 -5.35
N ILE A 68 7.39 13.10 -4.37
CA ILE A 68 6.42 12.94 -3.27
C ILE A 68 6.29 14.23 -2.43
N PHE A 69 7.38 14.93 -2.16
CA PHE A 69 7.35 16.20 -1.41
C PHE A 69 6.63 17.30 -2.19
N THR A 70 6.84 17.38 -3.51
CA THR A 70 6.12 18.31 -4.39
C THR A 70 4.62 18.03 -4.42
N LEU A 71 4.23 16.75 -4.38
CA LEU A 71 2.83 16.34 -4.40
C LEU A 71 2.16 16.58 -3.04
N LEU A 72 2.84 16.28 -1.94
CA LEU A 72 2.37 16.59 -0.58
C LEU A 72 2.25 18.11 -0.37
N ASP A 73 3.24 18.89 -0.78
CA ASP A 73 3.16 20.36 -0.71
C ASP A 73 1.99 20.91 -1.52
N TRP A 74 1.68 20.32 -2.68
CA TRP A 74 0.52 20.72 -3.48
C TRP A 74 -0.81 20.38 -2.80
N ILE A 75 -0.92 19.21 -2.16
CA ILE A 75 -2.12 18.78 -1.42
C ILE A 75 -2.34 19.69 -0.20
N PHE A 76 -1.30 19.90 0.61
CA PHE A 76 -1.40 20.65 1.85
C PHE A 76 -1.38 22.18 1.67
N LYS A 77 -0.81 22.73 0.59
CA LYS A 77 -0.95 24.17 0.27
C LYS A 77 -2.34 24.54 -0.28
N ARG A 78 -3.12 23.56 -0.74
CA ARG A 78 -4.47 23.78 -1.28
C ARG A 78 -5.59 23.59 -0.26
N GLY A 79 -5.27 23.17 0.96
CA GLY A 79 -6.18 23.20 2.11
C GLY A 79 -5.89 24.43 2.98
#